data_AF-A0A5B8UWF0-F1
#
_entry.id   AF-A0A5B8UWF0-F1
#
_cell.length_a   1.000
_cell.length_b   1.000
_cell.length_c   1.000
_cell.angle_alpha   90.00
_cell.angle_beta   90.00
_cell.angle_gamma   90.00
#
_symmetry.space_group_name_H-M   'P 1'
#
loop_
_entity.id
_entity.type
_entity.pdbx_description
1 polymer ?
#
loop_
_entity_poly.entity_id
_entity_poly.type
_entity_poly.pdbx_seq_one_letter_code
_entity_poly.pdbx_strand_id
1 'polypeptide(L)'
;MKYAFLLGSNLFVVPGNTISFTDNEGAHRFLRILSVNQPTPPDQPRAVLTIDADIKDNQGNEIHLIANKPEVAPPYDIMEQTDRVIVTRPNGSTVLDVHQLDDHSARSLEHNIVAEIEVNAPVAVIRVRGDFIVGDLHVEIDNEKLFLGEDSYANSVLAGSDELQFSHSGVLI
;
A
#
# COMPACT_ATOMS: atom_id res chain seq x y z
N MET A 1 16.67 -2.03 4.80
CA MET A 1 16.08 -0.93 4.00
C MET A 1 14.68 -0.69 4.53
N LYS A 2 14.25 0.57 4.66
CA LYS A 2 12.92 0.92 5.19
C LYS A 2 12.01 1.43 4.08
N TYR A 3 10.71 1.18 4.21
CA TYR A 3 9.68 1.81 3.40
C TYR A 3 8.79 2.64 4.32
N ALA A 4 8.16 3.67 3.76
CA ALA A 4 7.12 4.42 4.45
C ALA A 4 5.79 4.16 3.74
N PHE A 5 4.81 3.62 4.47
CA PHE A 5 3.45 3.43 3.98
C PHE A 5 2.55 4.55 4.50
N LEU A 6 1.96 5.30 3.59
CA LEU A 6 1.00 6.36 3.88
C LEU A 6 -0.42 5.83 3.64
N LEU A 7 -1.17 5.63 4.72
CA LEU A 7 -2.50 5.04 4.75
C LEU A 7 -3.49 6.07 5.34
N GLY A 8 -4.22 6.77 4.48
CA GLY A 8 -4.93 7.99 4.87
C GLY A 8 -3.94 9.07 5.34
N SER A 9 -4.17 9.62 6.53
CA SER A 9 -3.26 10.54 7.22
C SER A 9 -2.20 9.85 8.10
N ASN A 10 -2.12 8.52 8.06
CA ASN A 10 -1.18 7.76 8.89
C ASN A 10 0.09 7.40 8.12
N LEU A 11 1.26 7.59 8.73
CA LEU A 11 2.55 7.18 8.20
C LEU A 11 3.14 6.05 9.06
N PHE A 12 3.45 4.93 8.43
CA PHE A 12 4.16 3.82 9.04
C PHE A 12 5.50 3.61 8.37
N VAL A 13 6.60 3.80 9.09
CA VAL A 13 7.95 3.55 8.58
C VAL A 13 8.48 2.23 9.12
N VAL A 14 8.61 1.24 8.25
CA VAL A 14 8.90 -0.15 8.65
C VAL A 14 10.07 -0.77 7.88
N PRO A 15 10.81 -1.71 8.49
CA PRO A 15 11.78 -2.54 7.78
C PRO A 15 11.05 -3.59 6.94
N GLY A 16 10.81 -3.30 5.67
CA GLY A 16 10.19 -4.24 4.75
C GLY A 16 9.39 -3.52 3.69
N ASN A 17 9.07 -4.25 2.63
CA ASN A 17 8.32 -3.77 1.47
C ASN A 17 6.93 -4.42 1.38
N THR A 18 6.45 -4.99 2.48
CA THR A 18 5.25 -5.83 2.50
C THR A 18 4.30 -5.34 3.59
N ILE A 19 3.00 -5.41 3.30
CA ILE A 19 1.93 -5.32 4.28
C ILE A 19 1.27 -6.69 4.37
N SER A 20 1.12 -7.19 5.60
CA SER A 20 0.50 -8.48 5.86
C SER A 20 -0.76 -8.31 6.73
N PHE A 21 -1.62 -9.31 6.71
CA PHE A 21 -2.74 -9.47 7.62
C PHE A 21 -2.46 -10.70 8.49
N THR A 22 -2.66 -10.58 9.79
CA THR A 22 -2.42 -11.65 10.75
C THR A 22 -3.72 -12.03 11.45
N ASP A 23 -4.06 -13.30 11.37
CA ASP A 23 -5.20 -13.92 12.05
C ASP A 23 -4.75 -15.14 12.87
N ASN A 24 -5.70 -16.02 13.20
CA ASN A 24 -5.42 -17.25 13.97
C ASN A 24 -4.66 -18.32 13.17
N GLU A 25 -4.65 -18.24 11.84
CA GLU A 25 -3.98 -19.18 10.94
C GLU A 25 -2.54 -18.74 10.62
N GLY A 26 -2.26 -17.43 10.73
CA GLY A 26 -0.91 -16.88 10.66
C GLY A 26 -0.86 -15.53 9.98
N ALA A 27 0.33 -15.15 9.51
CA ALA A 27 0.54 -13.93 8.75
C ALA A 27 0.45 -14.20 7.24
N HIS A 28 -0.46 -13.51 6.57
CA HIS A 28 -0.74 -13.57 5.14
C HIS A 28 -0.34 -12.25 4.48
N ARG A 29 0.57 -12.31 3.50
CA ARG A 29 1.02 -11.11 2.79
C ARG A 29 -0.01 -10.73 1.74
N PHE A 30 -0.54 -9.52 1.81
CA PHE A 30 -1.59 -9.08 0.87
C PHE A 30 -1.12 -7.96 -0.07
N LEU A 31 -0.05 -7.25 0.27
CA LEU A 31 0.56 -6.26 -0.61
C LEU A 31 2.07 -6.31 -0.47
N ARG A 32 2.78 -6.43 -1.59
CA ARG A 32 4.24 -6.40 -1.61
C ARG A 32 4.75 -5.51 -2.73
N ILE A 33 5.68 -4.61 -2.42
CA ILE A 33 6.33 -3.73 -3.39
C ILE A 33 7.55 -4.45 -3.98
N LEU A 34 7.45 -4.94 -5.21
CA LEU A 34 8.53 -5.67 -5.87
C LEU A 34 9.63 -4.75 -6.40
N SER A 35 9.23 -3.62 -6.98
CA SER A 35 10.14 -2.59 -7.49
C SER A 35 9.52 -1.22 -7.26
N VAL A 36 10.37 -0.23 -7.07
CA VAL A 36 10.00 1.19 -6.97
C VAL A 36 10.56 1.93 -8.18
N ASN A 37 9.87 2.96 -8.64
CA ASN A 37 10.38 3.87 -9.65
C ASN A 37 11.61 4.58 -9.11
N GLN A 38 12.74 4.38 -9.77
CA GLN A 38 13.99 5.07 -9.46
C GLN A 38 14.57 5.67 -10.73
N PRO A 39 15.23 6.83 -10.63
CA PRO A 39 16.01 7.36 -11.74
C PRO A 39 17.08 6.33 -12.11
N THR A 40 16.99 5.75 -13.30
CA THR A 40 18.02 4.89 -13.86
C THR A 40 18.89 5.69 -14.83
N PRO A 41 20.17 5.30 -15.01
CA PRO A 41 20.99 5.85 -16.09
C PRO A 41 20.30 5.69 -17.45
N PRO A 42 20.60 6.56 -18.45
CA PRO A 42 19.95 6.55 -19.76
C PRO A 42 19.99 5.19 -20.49
N ASP A 43 20.99 4.36 -20.18
CA ASP A 43 21.26 3.09 -20.83
C ASP A 43 20.65 1.89 -20.08
N GLN A 44 19.88 2.12 -19.01
CA GLN A 44 19.21 1.08 -18.24
C GLN A 44 17.69 1.23 -18.33
N PRO A 45 16.95 0.11 -18.44
CA PRO A 45 15.49 0.14 -18.43
C PRO A 45 15.02 0.81 -17.14
N ARG A 46 14.09 1.77 -17.28
CA ARG A 46 13.52 2.51 -16.16
C ARG A 46 12.84 1.53 -15.22
N ALA A 47 13.25 1.51 -13.96
CA ALA A 47 12.52 0.81 -12.92
C ALA A 47 11.15 1.48 -12.77
N VAL A 48 10.08 0.69 -12.76
CA VAL A 48 8.71 1.15 -12.50
C VAL A 48 8.19 0.53 -11.22
N LEU A 49 7.15 1.12 -10.65
CA LEU A 49 6.43 0.55 -9.53
C LEU A 49 5.80 -0.78 -9.98
N THR A 50 6.16 -1.86 -9.30
CA THR A 50 5.52 -3.17 -9.47
C THR A 50 5.15 -3.73 -8.11
N ILE A 51 3.97 -4.33 -8.04
CA ILE A 51 3.41 -4.88 -6.81
C ILE A 51 2.92 -6.32 -7.03
N ASP A 52 2.95 -7.09 -5.95
CA ASP A 52 2.06 -8.23 -5.79
C ASP A 52 0.92 -7.82 -4.86
N ALA A 53 -0.29 -8.30 -5.13
CA ALA A 53 -1.46 -8.09 -4.28
C ALA A 53 -2.29 -9.37 -4.18
N ASP A 54 -2.78 -9.69 -2.99
CA ASP A 54 -3.69 -10.80 -2.70
C ASP A 54 -4.80 -10.26 -1.80
N ILE A 55 -5.89 -9.82 -2.43
CA ILE A 55 -7.02 -9.16 -1.77
C ILE A 55 -8.33 -9.65 -2.38
N LYS A 56 -9.46 -9.29 -1.77
CA LYS A 56 -10.80 -9.45 -2.33
C LYS A 56 -11.47 -8.10 -2.47
N ASP A 57 -12.40 -7.97 -3.41
CA ASP A 57 -13.32 -6.84 -3.38
C ASP A 57 -14.43 -7.03 -2.33
N ASN A 58 -15.26 -6.02 -2.11
CA ASN A 58 -16.35 -6.06 -1.14
C ASN A 58 -17.50 -7.01 -1.50
N GLN A 59 -17.45 -7.62 -2.69
CA GLN A 59 -18.36 -8.69 -3.10
C GLN A 59 -17.75 -10.08 -2.87
N GLY A 60 -16.51 -10.14 -2.38
CA GLY A 60 -15.77 -11.37 -2.10
C GLY A 60 -15.04 -11.94 -3.31
N ASN A 61 -14.98 -11.22 -4.42
CA ASN A 61 -14.25 -11.67 -5.61
C ASN A 61 -12.75 -11.49 -5.39
N GLU A 62 -11.96 -12.50 -5.73
CA GLU A 62 -10.52 -12.51 -5.52
C GLU A 62 -9.76 -11.67 -6.56
N ILE A 63 -8.73 -10.98 -6.09
CA ILE A 63 -7.81 -10.16 -6.89
C ILE A 63 -6.39 -10.58 -6.50
N HIS A 64 -5.81 -11.42 -7.35
CA HIS A 64 -4.43 -11.87 -7.26
C HIS A 64 -3.61 -11.18 -8.35
N LEU A 65 -2.73 -10.27 -7.96
CA LEU A 65 -1.77 -9.62 -8.85
C LEU A 65 -0.36 -10.17 -8.58
N ILE A 66 0.32 -10.57 -9.64
CA ILE A 66 1.74 -10.91 -9.62
C ILE A 66 2.46 -9.95 -10.56
N ALA A 67 3.33 -9.10 -10.01
CA ALA A 67 4.02 -8.04 -10.76
C ALA A 67 3.07 -7.19 -11.64
N ASN A 68 2.01 -6.65 -11.02
CA ASN A 68 0.91 -5.90 -11.65
C ASN A 68 0.03 -6.71 -12.61
N LYS A 69 0.30 -7.99 -12.87
CA LYS A 69 -0.49 -8.81 -13.79
C LYS A 69 -1.50 -9.65 -13.01
N PRO A 70 -2.77 -9.67 -13.43
CA PRO A 70 -3.75 -10.51 -12.76
C PRO A 70 -3.48 -11.99 -13.08
N GLU A 71 -3.46 -12.83 -12.05
CA GLU A 71 -3.27 -14.28 -12.21
C GLU A 71 -4.52 -14.94 -12.81
N VAL A 72 -5.70 -14.44 -12.45
CA VAL A 72 -6.99 -14.85 -13.00
C VAL A 72 -7.57 -13.69 -13.79
N ALA A 73 -8.07 -13.95 -15.00
CA ALA A 73 -8.68 -12.94 -15.86
C ALA A 73 -9.83 -12.24 -15.12
N PRO A 74 -9.70 -10.95 -14.77
CA PRO A 74 -10.68 -10.31 -13.93
C PRO A 74 -11.72 -9.55 -14.76
N PRO A 75 -12.87 -9.18 -14.16
CA PRO A 75 -13.65 -8.04 -14.63
C PRO A 75 -12.99 -6.69 -14.22
N TYR A 76 -11.78 -6.68 -13.68
CA TYR A 76 -11.10 -5.48 -13.18
C TYR A 76 -10.22 -4.86 -14.26
N ASP A 77 -10.23 -3.54 -14.30
CA ASP A 77 -9.27 -2.76 -15.09
C ASP A 77 -8.05 -2.46 -14.21
N ILE A 78 -6.86 -2.74 -14.75
CA ILE A 78 -5.59 -2.46 -14.09
C ILE A 78 -4.88 -1.38 -14.90
N MET A 79 -4.71 -0.21 -14.30
CA MET A 79 -3.97 0.89 -14.89
C MET A 79 -2.58 0.97 -14.26
N GLU A 80 -1.56 0.81 -15.10
CA GLU A 80 -0.16 0.91 -14.71
C GLU A 80 0.44 2.22 -15.22
N GLN A 81 0.99 3.01 -14.30
CA GLN A 81 1.83 4.17 -14.57
C GLN A 81 3.24 3.89 -14.03
N THR A 82 4.19 4.79 -14.27
CA THR A 82 5.57 4.57 -13.83
C THR A 82 5.66 4.43 -12.30
N ASP A 83 4.90 5.22 -11.57
CA ASP A 83 4.92 5.37 -10.12
C ASP A 83 3.61 4.91 -9.46
N ARG A 84 2.64 4.38 -10.22
CA ARG A 84 1.29 4.10 -9.71
C ARG A 84 0.65 2.88 -10.33
N VAL A 85 -0.06 2.10 -9.52
CA VAL A 85 -0.86 0.95 -9.95
C VAL A 85 -2.26 1.14 -9.38
N ILE A 86 -3.27 1.14 -10.25
CA ILE A 86 -4.69 1.28 -9.86
C ILE A 86 -5.48 0.09 -10.35
N VAL A 87 -6.26 -0.52 -9.47
CA VAL A 87 -7.21 -1.58 -9.74
C VAL A 87 -8.62 -1.01 -9.57
N THR A 88 -9.42 -1.03 -10.63
CA THR A 88 -10.81 -0.54 -10.61
C THR A 88 -11.80 -1.62 -11.03
N ARG A 89 -12.99 -1.58 -10.45
CA ARG A 89 -14.15 -2.38 -10.88
C ARG A 89 -14.71 -1.85 -12.21
N PRO A 90 -15.53 -2.63 -12.95
CA PRO A 90 -16.18 -2.17 -14.19
C PRO A 90 -17.00 -0.89 -14.04
N ASN A 91 -17.50 -0.62 -12.83
CA ASN A 91 -18.27 0.59 -12.52
C ASN A 91 -17.40 1.83 -12.25
N GLY A 92 -16.07 1.71 -12.37
CA GLY A 92 -15.09 2.77 -12.14
C GLY A 92 -14.69 2.99 -10.69
N SER A 93 -15.25 2.26 -9.72
CA SER A 93 -14.82 2.36 -8.31
C SER A 93 -13.44 1.74 -8.12
N THR A 94 -12.59 2.41 -7.34
CA THR A 94 -11.26 1.93 -6.97
C THR A 94 -11.37 0.81 -5.95
N VAL A 95 -10.67 -0.30 -6.20
CA VAL A 95 -10.46 -1.36 -5.21
C VAL A 95 -9.12 -1.15 -4.51
N LEU A 96 -8.07 -0.87 -5.28
CA LEU A 96 -6.72 -0.65 -4.77
C LEU A 96 -6.01 0.41 -5.62
N ASP A 97 -5.31 1.33 -4.98
CA ASP A 97 -4.50 2.36 -5.60
C ASP A 97 -3.19 2.50 -4.81
N VAL A 98 -2.10 2.06 -5.43
CA VAL A 98 -0.76 2.12 -4.85
C VAL A 98 0.05 3.14 -5.63
N HIS A 99 0.46 4.21 -4.96
CA HIS A 99 1.17 5.34 -5.55
C HIS A 99 2.47 5.60 -4.80
N GLN A 100 3.61 5.51 -5.49
CA GLN A 100 4.88 6.00 -5.00
C GLN A 100 4.93 7.51 -5.15
N LEU A 101 5.03 8.23 -4.04
CA LEU A 101 5.17 9.68 -4.06
C LEU A 101 6.58 10.08 -4.51
N ASP A 102 6.66 11.11 -5.35
CA ASP A 102 7.92 11.81 -5.61
C ASP A 102 8.29 12.73 -4.43
N ASP A 103 9.55 13.20 -4.43
CA ASP A 103 10.07 14.06 -3.36
C ASP A 103 9.22 15.32 -3.16
N HIS A 104 8.68 15.89 -4.23
CA HIS A 104 7.85 17.09 -4.16
C HIS A 104 6.51 16.84 -3.46
N SER A 105 5.84 15.75 -3.83
CA SER A 105 4.57 15.32 -3.25
C SER A 105 4.76 14.89 -1.80
N ALA A 106 5.85 14.18 -1.49
CA ALA A 106 6.17 13.76 -0.12
C ALA A 106 6.43 14.96 0.81
N ARG A 107 7.11 16.02 0.32
CA ARG A 107 7.34 17.26 1.08
C ARG A 107 6.09 18.12 1.29
N SER A 108 5.02 17.83 0.54
CA SER A 108 3.73 18.52 0.66
C SER A 108 2.78 17.86 1.66
N LEU A 109 3.24 16.79 2.33
CA LEU A 109 2.50 16.13 3.42
C LEU A 109 2.52 16.99 4.70
N GLU A 110 1.75 16.57 5.70
CA GLU A 110 1.75 17.22 7.02
C GLU A 110 3.14 17.25 7.64
N HIS A 111 3.44 18.31 8.41
CA HIS A 111 4.79 18.56 8.91
C HIS A 111 5.37 17.40 9.74
N ASN A 112 4.55 16.79 10.60
CA ASN A 112 4.92 15.61 11.39
C ASN A 112 5.32 14.42 10.50
N ILE A 113 4.59 14.18 9.41
CA ILE A 113 4.89 13.12 8.43
C ILE A 113 6.21 13.41 7.73
N VAL A 114 6.40 14.64 7.24
CA VAL A 114 7.64 15.05 6.56
C VAL A 114 8.84 14.86 7.47
N ALA A 115 8.75 15.29 8.73
CA ALA A 115 9.83 15.15 9.71
C ALA A 115 10.22 13.68 9.92
N GLU A 116 9.25 12.76 10.03
CA GLU A 116 9.53 11.34 10.23
C GLU A 116 10.18 10.69 9.00
N ILE A 117 9.75 11.09 7.79
CA ILE A 117 10.37 10.67 6.52
C ILE A 117 11.82 11.13 6.47
N GLU A 118 12.11 12.38 6.83
CA GLU A 118 13.48 12.92 6.84
C GLU A 118 14.38 12.21 7.84
N VAL A 119 13.87 11.89 9.03
CA VAL A 119 14.63 11.17 10.08
C VAL A 119 14.97 9.74 9.65
N ASN A 120 14.02 9.02 9.03
CA ASN A 120 14.21 7.62 8.71
C ASN A 120 14.77 7.36 7.30
N ALA A 121 14.69 8.35 6.41
CA ALA A 121 15.12 8.28 5.01
C ALA A 121 14.70 6.96 4.32
N PRO A 122 13.37 6.68 4.23
CA PRO A 122 12.89 5.46 3.58
C PRO A 122 13.27 5.43 2.11
N VAL A 123 13.39 4.23 1.53
CA VAL A 123 13.72 4.03 0.12
C VAL A 123 12.62 4.56 -0.80
N ALA A 124 11.36 4.50 -0.34
CA ALA A 124 10.21 5.07 -1.02
C ALA A 124 9.09 5.38 -0.02
N VAL A 125 8.27 6.36 -0.37
CA VAL A 125 7.00 6.67 0.30
C VAL A 125 5.87 6.15 -0.59
N ILE A 126 5.17 5.13 -0.10
CA ILE A 126 4.10 4.42 -0.81
C ILE A 126 2.78 4.81 -0.18
N ARG A 127 1.97 5.58 -0.91
CA ARG A 127 0.58 5.84 -0.56
C ARG A 127 -0.26 4.68 -1.04
N VAL A 128 -1.10 4.15 -0.15
CA VAL A 128 -2.08 3.12 -0.50
C VAL A 128 -3.47 3.68 -0.20
N ARG A 129 -4.39 3.49 -1.14
CA ARG A 129 -5.82 3.79 -1.02
C ARG A 129 -6.61 2.60 -1.54
N GLY A 130 -7.86 2.48 -1.12
CA GLY A 130 -8.70 1.40 -1.61
C GLY A 130 -9.80 1.01 -0.66
N ASP A 131 -10.60 0.06 -1.11
CA ASP A 131 -11.74 -0.50 -0.40
C ASP A 131 -11.84 -1.98 -0.79
N PHE A 132 -11.29 -2.83 0.08
CA PHE A 132 -11.00 -4.23 -0.18
C PHE A 132 -11.04 -5.07 1.10
N ILE A 133 -11.04 -6.38 0.96
CA ILE A 133 -11.02 -7.37 2.05
C ILE A 133 -9.71 -8.14 1.99
N VAL A 134 -9.10 -8.41 3.14
CA VAL A 134 -7.94 -9.30 3.29
C VAL A 134 -8.26 -10.35 4.34
N GLY A 135 -8.18 -11.64 3.98
CA GLY A 135 -8.73 -12.70 4.82
C GLY A 135 -10.24 -12.49 4.99
N ASP A 136 -10.64 -12.13 6.21
CA ASP A 136 -11.99 -11.72 6.62
C ASP A 136 -12.08 -10.25 7.09
N LEU A 137 -10.96 -9.51 7.10
CA LEU A 137 -10.90 -8.11 7.52
C LEU A 137 -11.22 -7.18 6.34
N HIS A 138 -12.23 -6.33 6.52
CA HIS A 138 -12.50 -5.22 5.61
C HIS A 138 -11.51 -4.06 5.88
N VAL A 139 -10.89 -3.56 4.82
CA VAL A 139 -9.91 -2.48 4.84
C VAL A 139 -10.38 -1.38 3.90
N GLU A 140 -10.62 -0.19 4.46
CA GLU A 140 -10.94 1.01 3.71
C GLU A 140 -9.89 2.09 3.99
N ILE A 141 -9.29 2.64 2.94
CA ILE A 141 -8.23 3.64 3.03
C ILE A 141 -8.54 4.78 2.08
N ASP A 142 -8.90 5.93 2.65
CA ASP A 142 -9.18 7.15 1.88
C ASP A 142 -8.02 8.15 2.00
N ASN A 143 -8.30 9.45 1.84
CA ASN A 143 -7.29 10.50 1.97
C ASN A 143 -6.94 10.84 3.43
N GLU A 144 -7.85 10.58 4.36
CA GLU A 144 -7.80 11.06 5.73
C GLU A 144 -7.63 9.90 6.73
N LYS A 145 -8.22 8.73 6.45
CA LYS A 145 -8.37 7.65 7.42
C LYS A 145 -8.02 6.29 6.84
N LEU A 146 -7.61 5.43 7.75
CA LEU A 146 -7.54 3.99 7.58
C LEU A 146 -8.63 3.39 8.45
N PHE A 147 -9.47 2.53 7.88
CA PHE A 147 -10.43 1.71 8.60
C PHE A 147 -10.03 0.25 8.50
N LEU A 148 -10.02 -0.44 9.65
CA LEU A 148 -9.82 -1.88 9.76
C LEU A 148 -11.07 -2.45 10.44
N GLY A 149 -12.00 -2.97 9.66
CA GLY A 149 -13.35 -3.28 10.13
C GLY A 149 -14.06 -2.01 10.61
N GLU A 150 -14.47 -1.99 11.87
CA GLU A 150 -15.16 -0.83 12.49
C GLU A 150 -14.19 0.17 13.12
N ASP A 151 -12.90 -0.17 13.24
CA ASP A 151 -11.90 0.68 13.88
C ASP A 151 -11.30 1.68 12.88
N SER A 152 -11.19 2.94 13.28
CA SER A 152 -10.64 4.01 12.44
C SER A 152 -9.34 4.60 13.02
N TYR A 153 -8.34 4.79 12.16
CA TYR A 153 -7.04 5.34 12.48
C TYR A 153 -6.79 6.61 11.67
N ALA A 154 -6.34 7.68 12.34
CA ALA A 154 -5.98 8.95 11.72
C ALA A 154 -4.80 9.61 12.44
N ASN A 155 -4.03 10.41 11.71
CA ASN A 155 -2.94 11.26 12.20
C ASN A 155 -1.85 10.53 13.00
N SER A 156 -1.65 9.23 12.75
CA SER A 156 -0.62 8.44 13.43
C SER A 156 0.67 8.43 12.60
N VAL A 157 1.79 8.81 13.22
CA VAL A 157 3.12 8.74 12.60
C VAL A 157 3.98 7.86 13.47
N LEU A 158 4.32 6.67 12.97
CA LEU A 158 5.01 5.64 13.73
C LEU A 158 6.15 5.02 12.92
N ALA A 159 7.25 4.70 13.60
CA ALA A 159 8.36 3.94 13.05
C ALA A 159 8.54 2.66 13.87
N GLY A 160 8.52 1.53 13.17
CA GLY A 160 8.57 0.20 13.76
C GLY A 160 9.87 -0.54 13.48
N SER A 161 10.04 -1.70 14.14
CA SER A 161 11.14 -2.64 13.92
C SER A 161 10.72 -3.91 13.20
N ASP A 162 9.41 -4.11 13.02
CA ASP A 162 8.82 -5.27 12.37
C ASP A 162 8.11 -4.85 11.07
N GLU A 163 7.69 -5.84 10.26
CA GLU A 163 6.88 -5.59 9.07
C GLU A 163 5.51 -5.02 9.45
N LEU A 164 4.94 -4.17 8.59
CA LEU A 164 3.59 -3.63 8.79
C LEU A 164 2.57 -4.76 8.70
N GLN A 165 1.81 -4.96 9.77
CA GLN A 165 0.79 -5.99 9.86
C GLN A 165 -0.55 -5.38 10.29
N PHE A 166 -1.61 -5.81 9.63
CA PHE A 166 -2.99 -5.56 10.07
C PHE A 166 -3.49 -6.78 10.83
N SER A 167 -4.38 -6.53 11.77
CA SER A 167 -5.10 -7.56 12.51
C SER A 167 -6.47 -7.00 12.87
N HIS A 168 -7.36 -7.86 13.37
CA HIS A 168 -8.62 -7.42 13.95
C HIS A 168 -8.47 -6.52 15.18
N SER A 169 -7.27 -6.45 15.79
CA SER A 169 -6.98 -5.55 16.91
C SER A 169 -6.30 -4.26 16.48
N GLY A 170 -6.06 -4.08 15.17
CA GLY A 170 -5.43 -2.91 14.60
C GLY A 170 -4.10 -3.17 13.92
N VAL A 171 -3.25 -2.14 13.91
CA VAL A 171 -1.96 -2.12 13.21
C VAL A 171 -0.82 -2.51 14.15
N LEU A 172 0.09 -3.37 13.67
CA LEU A 172 1.31 -3.81 14.35
C LEU A 172 2.53 -3.45 13.49
N ILE A 173 3.60 -2.94 14.11
CA ILE A 173 4.88 -2.52 13.49
C ILE A 173 6.06 -2.69 14.46
#